data_AF-A0A5P8LSM2-F1
#
_entry.id   AF-A0A5P8LSM2-F1
#
_cell.length_a   1.000
_cell.length_b   1.000
_cell.length_c   1.000
_cell.angle_alpha   90.00
_cell.angle_beta   90.00
_cell.angle_gamma   90.00
#
_symmetry.space_group_name_H-M   'P 1'
#
loop_
_entity.id
_entity.type
_entity.pdbx_description
1 polymer ?
#
loop_
_entity_poly.entity_id
_entity_poly.type
_entity_poly.pdbx_seq_one_letter_code
_entity_poly.pdbx_strand_id
1 'polypeptide(L)'
;MTHGDVTFDRVPADDAAREDPDAPTREEILDYWPDRFAIPREVFEPYTFWERGNGKIWLFRGEAPDTVPIQGLGMTFLRTRQEFWKPTTDAVQRFGGHASENVLHLDRDAARAFVAGEDQEIEWDGDWGYLIVTHDIAGATEPLGVGLYTYGELKTQVAKGRQREL
;
A
#
# COMPACT_ATOMS: atom_id res chain seq x y z
N MET A 1 7.64 -12.88 24.26
CA MET A 1 6.46 -12.14 24.76
C MET A 1 5.90 -11.39 23.57
N THR A 2 4.75 -11.81 23.06
CA THR A 2 4.09 -11.18 21.91
C THR A 2 3.50 -9.85 22.38
N HIS A 3 4.14 -8.74 22.01
CA HIS A 3 3.70 -7.37 22.35
C HIS A 3 2.49 -6.93 21.48
N GLY A 4 1.51 -7.83 21.35
CA GLY A 4 0.37 -7.72 20.45
C GLY A 4 -0.35 -6.37 20.56
N ASP A 5 -0.53 -5.74 19.40
CA ASP A 5 -1.34 -4.55 19.08
C ASP A 5 -0.94 -3.18 19.67
N VAL A 6 0.02 -3.08 20.58
CA VAL A 6 0.34 -1.78 21.24
C VAL A 6 1.74 -1.23 20.99
N THR A 7 2.67 -2.00 20.42
CA THR A 7 4.04 -1.55 20.10
C THR A 7 4.34 -1.64 18.60
N PHE A 8 5.45 -1.03 18.21
CA PHE A 8 6.03 -1.14 16.87
C PHE A 8 7.30 -1.96 16.95
N ASP A 9 7.37 -3.05 16.21
CA ASP A 9 8.55 -3.90 16.12
C ASP A 9 9.25 -3.64 14.79
N ARG A 10 10.59 -3.62 14.79
CA ARG A 10 11.37 -3.45 13.56
C ARG A 10 11.16 -4.68 12.68
N VAL A 11 10.83 -4.45 11.40
CA VAL A 11 10.75 -5.54 10.42
C VAL A 11 12.15 -6.16 10.26
N PRO A 12 12.27 -7.51 10.26
CA PRO A 12 13.55 -8.18 10.09
C PRO A 12 14.20 -7.79 8.76
N ALA A 13 15.52 -7.67 8.75
CA ALA A 13 16.25 -7.26 7.56
C ALA A 13 16.08 -8.27 6.41
N ASP A 14 16.15 -9.56 6.72
CA ASP A 14 16.19 -10.69 5.81
C ASP A 14 15.70 -11.97 6.50
N ASP A 15 15.73 -13.10 5.78
CA ASP A 15 15.33 -14.42 6.28
C ASP A 15 16.15 -14.91 7.48
N ALA A 16 17.43 -14.52 7.58
CA ALA A 16 18.29 -14.94 8.68
C ALA A 16 17.92 -14.22 9.98
N ALA A 17 17.41 -12.98 9.89
CA ALA A 17 16.89 -12.21 11.01
C ALA A 17 15.41 -12.51 11.35
N ARG A 18 14.74 -13.36 10.56
CA ARG A 18 13.31 -13.67 10.72
C ARG A 18 13.08 -14.72 11.81
N GLU A 19 12.35 -14.33 12.87
CA GLU A 19 11.94 -15.26 13.93
C GLU A 19 10.56 -15.90 13.66
N ASP A 20 9.61 -15.13 13.13
CA ASP A 20 8.29 -15.59 12.70
C ASP A 20 8.31 -15.83 11.19
N PRO A 21 8.14 -17.08 10.71
CA PRO A 21 8.20 -17.39 9.27
C PRO A 21 7.16 -16.62 8.44
N ASP A 22 6.04 -16.23 9.06
CA ASP A 22 4.97 -15.48 8.40
C ASP A 22 5.18 -13.96 8.45
N ALA A 23 6.20 -13.46 9.15
CA ALA A 23 6.55 -12.04 9.18
C ALA A 23 7.26 -11.65 7.87
N PRO A 24 6.89 -10.50 7.27
CA PRO A 24 7.61 -9.99 6.11
C PRO A 24 9.02 -9.55 6.51
N THR A 25 9.96 -9.63 5.57
CA THR A 25 11.28 -9.03 5.70
C THR A 25 11.37 -7.71 4.94
N ARG A 26 12.40 -6.91 5.25
CA ARG A 26 12.72 -5.70 4.48
C ARG A 26 12.96 -6.04 3.02
N GLU A 27 13.67 -7.11 2.71
CA GLU A 27 13.95 -7.52 1.33
C GLU A 27 12.66 -7.82 0.56
N GLU A 28 11.77 -8.64 1.11
CA GLU A 28 10.48 -8.95 0.46
C GLU A 28 9.60 -7.70 0.30
N ILE A 29 9.59 -6.79 1.28
CA ILE A 29 8.89 -5.50 1.16
C ILE A 29 9.46 -4.68 0.02
N LEU A 30 10.78 -4.63 -0.14
CA LEU A 30 11.42 -3.88 -1.22
C LEU A 30 11.18 -4.54 -2.58
N ASP A 31 11.12 -5.88 -2.67
CA ASP A 31 10.88 -6.61 -3.92
C ASP A 31 9.42 -6.53 -4.38
N TYR A 32 8.48 -6.45 -3.45
CA TYR A 32 7.06 -6.32 -3.77
C TYR A 32 6.73 -5.16 -4.73
N TRP A 33 7.37 -4.00 -4.54
CA TRP A 33 7.05 -2.77 -5.29
C TRP A 33 7.54 -2.74 -6.75
N PRO A 34 8.78 -3.12 -7.08
CA PRO A 34 9.20 -3.26 -8.47
C PRO A 34 8.42 -4.40 -9.14
N ASP A 35 8.20 -5.53 -8.46
CA ASP A 35 7.51 -6.68 -9.05
C ASP A 35 6.03 -6.38 -9.37
N ARG A 36 5.33 -5.64 -8.50
CA ARG A 36 3.91 -5.33 -8.71
C ARG A 36 3.67 -4.04 -9.47
N PHE A 37 4.45 -2.98 -9.26
CA PHE A 37 4.13 -1.65 -9.77
C PHE A 37 5.26 -1.01 -10.57
N ALA A 38 6.37 -1.73 -10.78
CA ALA A 38 7.60 -1.20 -11.35
C ALA A 38 8.15 0.04 -10.61
N ILE A 39 7.86 0.17 -9.31
CA ILE A 39 8.44 1.23 -8.47
C ILE A 39 9.84 0.79 -8.00
N PRO A 40 10.91 1.53 -8.33
CA PRO A 40 12.28 1.13 -7.98
C PRO A 40 12.52 1.06 -6.46
N ARG A 41 13.35 0.11 -6.00
CA ARG A 41 13.66 -0.10 -4.57
C ARG A 41 14.29 1.14 -3.94
N GLU A 42 15.04 1.91 -4.71
CA GLU A 42 15.76 3.13 -4.33
C GLU A 42 14.82 4.22 -3.79
N VAL A 43 13.55 4.21 -4.22
CA VAL A 43 12.51 5.10 -3.69
C VAL A 43 12.34 4.91 -2.18
N PHE A 44 12.57 3.70 -1.68
CA PHE A 44 12.34 3.31 -0.29
C PHE A 44 13.62 3.18 0.55
N GLU A 45 14.81 3.30 -0.06
CA GLU A 45 16.11 3.26 0.65
C GLU A 45 16.18 4.16 1.90
N PRO A 46 15.69 5.41 1.88
CA PRO A 46 15.80 6.30 3.04
C PRO A 46 14.92 5.92 4.24
N TYR A 47 14.12 4.87 4.13
CA TYR A 47 13.08 4.52 5.09
C TYR A 47 13.36 3.20 5.80
N THR A 48 12.81 3.10 7.00
CA THR A 48 12.76 1.91 7.83
C THR A 48 11.33 1.38 7.89
N PHE A 49 11.20 0.06 8.09
CA PHE A 49 9.91 -0.62 8.10
C PHE A 49 9.62 -1.18 9.48
N TRP A 50 8.38 -0.99 9.92
CA TRP A 50 7.93 -1.35 11.26
C TRP A 50 6.59 -2.06 11.19
N GLU A 51 6.39 -3.09 12.00
CA GLU A 51 5.11 -3.77 12.13
C GLU A 51 4.43 -3.36 13.43
N ARG A 52 3.12 -3.12 13.38
CA ARG A 52 2.28 -2.98 14.56
C ARG A 52 1.02 -3.81 14.42
N GLY A 53 0.82 -4.74 15.35
CA GLY A 53 -0.31 -5.67 15.32
C GLY A 53 -0.11 -6.76 14.25
N ASN A 54 -1.20 -7.19 13.61
CA ASN A 54 -1.17 -8.33 12.68
C ASN A 54 -0.95 -7.91 11.21
N GLY A 55 0.30 -7.84 10.77
CA GLY A 55 0.66 -7.64 9.36
C GLY A 55 0.47 -6.22 8.86
N LYS A 56 0.41 -5.23 9.74
CA LYS A 56 0.27 -3.82 9.34
C LYS A 56 1.65 -3.17 9.37
N ILE A 57 2.20 -2.98 8.17
CA ILE A 57 3.52 -2.40 7.97
C ILE A 57 3.40 -0.89 7.89
N TRP A 58 4.37 -0.23 8.50
CA TRP A 58 4.56 1.21 8.53
C TRP A 58 5.93 1.57 7.97
N LEU A 59 5.98 2.71 7.30
CA LEU A 59 7.16 3.30 6.72
C LEU A 59 7.56 4.53 7.52
N PHE A 60 8.81 4.60 7.98
CA PHE A 60 9.32 5.71 8.76
C PHE A 60 10.67 6.19 8.21
N ARG A 61 10.85 7.51 8.05
CA ARG A 61 12.12 8.07 7.60
C ARG A 61 13.01 8.38 8.80
N GLY A 62 13.76 7.38 9.25
CA GLY A 62 14.66 7.51 10.39
C GLY A 62 14.66 6.25 11.25
N GLU A 63 15.21 6.38 12.46
CA GLU A 63 15.34 5.31 13.44
C GLU A 63 14.52 5.62 14.70
N ALA A 64 14.02 4.58 15.35
CA ALA A 64 13.27 4.67 16.60
C ALA A 64 13.73 3.57 17.55
N PRO A 65 13.62 3.74 18.88
CA PRO A 65 13.76 2.63 19.82
C PRO A 65 12.68 1.57 19.57
N ASP A 66 12.99 0.29 19.81
CA ASP A 66 12.07 -0.84 19.59
C ASP A 66 10.81 -0.82 20.47
N THR A 67 10.76 0.04 21.50
CA THR A 67 9.57 0.14 22.37
C THR A 67 9.28 1.59 22.70
N VAL A 68 8.30 2.16 22.00
CA VAL A 68 7.77 3.51 22.27
C VAL A 68 6.24 3.43 22.32
N PRO A 69 5.56 3.94 23.36
CA PRO A 69 4.10 3.88 23.49
C PRO A 69 3.42 4.96 22.62
N ILE A 70 3.68 4.95 21.31
CA ILE A 70 3.11 5.87 20.33
C ILE A 70 2.00 5.19 19.52
N GLN A 71 1.06 5.99 19.03
CA GLN A 71 -0.07 5.49 18.23
C GLN A 71 0.23 5.40 16.73
N GLY A 72 1.29 6.05 16.25
CA GLY A 72 1.70 6.04 14.86
C GLY A 72 3.18 6.33 14.71
N LEU A 73 3.85 5.59 13.82
CA LEU A 73 5.27 5.75 13.49
C LEU A 73 5.38 5.92 11.98
N GLY A 74 5.53 7.17 11.52
CA GLY A 74 5.49 7.49 10.10
C GLY A 74 4.11 7.26 9.48
N MET A 75 4.03 6.44 8.44
CA MET A 75 2.83 6.25 7.61
C MET A 75 2.56 4.77 7.36
N THR A 76 1.28 4.38 7.28
CA THR A 76 0.91 3.00 6.94
C THR A 76 1.32 2.69 5.50
N PHE A 77 1.85 1.49 5.26
CA PHE A 77 2.54 1.18 4.00
C PHE A 77 1.98 -0.06 3.29
N LEU A 78 1.92 -1.19 3.99
CA LEU A 78 1.44 -2.47 3.45
C LEU A 78 0.58 -3.22 4.48
N ARG A 79 -0.27 -4.11 3.98
CA ARG A 79 -0.94 -5.16 4.75
C ARG A 79 -0.47 -6.52 4.22
N THR A 80 0.23 -7.29 5.05
CA THR A 80 0.99 -8.48 4.61
C THR A 80 0.39 -9.80 5.09
N ARG A 81 -0.56 -9.78 6.04
CA ARG A 81 -1.24 -10.98 6.57
C ARG A 81 -2.60 -11.24 5.91
N GLN A 82 -2.72 -10.89 4.65
CA GLN A 82 -3.86 -11.23 3.78
C GLN A 82 -3.38 -12.28 2.76
N GLU A 83 -4.31 -12.88 2.00
CA GLU A 83 -3.96 -13.84 0.93
C GLU A 83 -2.93 -13.25 -0.05
N PHE A 84 -3.04 -11.95 -0.32
CA PHE A 84 -2.06 -11.18 -1.09
C PHE A 84 -1.71 -9.89 -0.36
N TRP A 85 -0.46 -9.44 -0.49
CA TRP A 85 -0.03 -8.18 0.10
C TRP A 85 -0.75 -7.00 -0.55
N LYS A 86 -1.30 -6.14 0.30
CA LYS A 86 -2.12 -5.00 -0.11
C LYS A 86 -1.40 -3.69 0.23
N PRO A 87 -1.15 -2.80 -0.75
CA PRO A 87 -0.63 -1.47 -0.46
C PRO A 87 -1.73 -0.63 0.20
N THR A 88 -1.33 0.31 1.05
CA THR A 88 -2.29 1.24 1.64
C THR A 88 -2.58 2.39 0.68
N THR A 89 -3.75 3.02 0.83
CA THR A 89 -4.07 4.27 0.11
C THR A 89 -3.01 5.34 0.37
N ASP A 90 -2.49 5.45 1.60
CA ASP A 90 -1.45 6.42 1.95
C ASP A 90 -0.15 6.16 1.17
N ALA A 91 0.25 4.89 1.03
CA ALA A 91 1.45 4.51 0.30
C ALA A 91 1.34 4.85 -1.18
N VAL A 92 0.24 4.48 -1.83
CA VAL A 92 0.07 4.74 -3.27
C VAL A 92 -0.13 6.22 -3.57
N GLN A 93 -0.78 6.98 -2.70
CA GLN A 93 -0.85 8.44 -2.86
C GLN A 93 0.52 9.09 -2.70
N ARG A 94 1.39 8.55 -1.85
CA ARG A 94 2.72 9.12 -1.63
C ARG A 94 3.75 8.74 -2.71
N PHE A 95 3.71 7.50 -3.19
CA PHE A 95 4.76 6.93 -4.04
C PHE A 95 4.25 6.44 -5.41
N GLY A 96 2.95 6.40 -5.63
CA GLY A 96 2.35 5.85 -6.85
C GLY A 96 2.69 6.63 -8.12
N GLY A 97 3.11 7.90 -8.01
CA GLY A 97 3.63 8.66 -9.16
C GLY A 97 4.94 8.10 -9.76
N HIS A 98 5.59 7.15 -9.08
CA HIS A 98 6.74 6.40 -9.62
C HIS A 98 6.35 5.12 -10.37
N ALA A 99 5.08 4.69 -10.30
CA ALA A 99 4.64 3.44 -10.89
C ALA A 99 4.45 3.57 -12.40
N SER A 100 4.81 2.51 -13.13
CA SER A 100 4.53 2.37 -14.56
C SER A 100 3.74 1.11 -14.92
N GLU A 101 3.52 0.21 -13.94
CA GLU A 101 2.77 -1.03 -14.12
C GLU A 101 1.63 -1.15 -13.12
N ASN A 102 0.58 -1.87 -13.50
CA ASN A 102 -0.63 -2.05 -12.68
C ASN A 102 -1.24 -0.71 -12.22
N VAL A 103 -1.21 0.26 -13.12
CA VAL A 103 -1.80 1.60 -12.96
C VAL A 103 -3.02 1.71 -13.86
N LEU A 104 -4.20 1.95 -13.27
CA LEU A 104 -5.43 2.18 -14.00
C LEU A 104 -5.77 3.67 -13.95
N HIS A 105 -5.82 4.31 -15.11
CA HIS A 105 -6.26 5.69 -15.24
C HIS A 105 -7.77 5.75 -15.48
N LEU A 106 -8.49 6.47 -14.65
CA LEU A 106 -9.93 6.65 -14.76
C LEU A 106 -10.25 8.01 -15.37
N ASP A 107 -11.33 8.05 -16.16
CA ASP A 107 -11.96 9.32 -16.51
C ASP A 107 -12.63 9.95 -15.27
N ARG A 108 -13.22 11.12 -15.47
CA ARG A 108 -13.79 11.91 -14.37
C ARG A 108 -14.96 11.21 -13.67
N ASP A 109 -15.83 10.53 -14.42
CA ASP A 109 -17.04 9.94 -13.87
C ASP A 109 -16.68 8.64 -13.13
N ALA A 110 -15.79 7.83 -13.71
CA ALA A 110 -15.26 6.64 -13.06
C ALA A 110 -14.41 6.98 -11.82
N ALA A 111 -13.64 8.06 -11.87
CA ALA A 111 -12.90 8.57 -10.72
C ALA A 111 -13.82 9.01 -9.57
N ARG A 112 -14.95 9.66 -9.88
CA ARG A 112 -15.97 10.05 -8.90
C ARG A 112 -16.59 8.82 -8.22
N ALA A 113 -17.02 7.83 -9.00
CA ALA A 113 -17.54 6.57 -8.46
C ALA A 113 -16.51 5.87 -7.56
N PHE A 114 -15.25 5.83 -8.00
CA PHE A 114 -14.15 5.20 -7.25
C PHE A 114 -13.94 5.82 -5.87
N VAL A 115 -13.91 7.17 -5.78
CA VAL A 115 -13.74 7.88 -4.49
C VAL A 115 -15.01 7.90 -3.64
N ALA A 116 -16.19 7.75 -4.25
CA ALA A 116 -17.45 7.56 -3.55
C ALA A 116 -17.54 6.18 -2.88
N GLY A 117 -16.67 5.23 -3.27
CA GLY A 117 -16.68 3.89 -2.71
C GLY A 117 -17.49 2.89 -3.52
N GLU A 118 -17.73 3.18 -4.80
CA GLU A 118 -18.49 2.33 -5.72
C GLU A 118 -17.57 1.40 -6.52
N ASP A 119 -18.00 0.14 -6.63
CA ASP A 119 -17.37 -0.87 -7.49
C ASP A 119 -17.84 -0.68 -8.95
N GLN A 120 -16.97 -1.00 -9.91
CA GLN A 120 -17.20 -0.64 -11.32
C GLN A 120 -16.84 -1.80 -12.27
N GLU A 121 -17.69 -2.05 -13.26
CA GLU A 121 -17.36 -2.92 -14.39
C GLU A 121 -16.50 -2.12 -15.38
N ILE A 122 -15.21 -2.44 -15.44
CA ILE A 122 -14.23 -1.72 -16.28
C ILE A 122 -13.36 -2.75 -16.97
N GLU A 123 -13.16 -2.61 -18.28
CA GLU A 123 -12.21 -3.44 -19.00
C GLU A 123 -10.78 -3.00 -18.69
N TRP A 124 -9.94 -3.97 -18.30
CA TRP A 124 -8.51 -3.79 -18.06
C TRP A 124 -7.75 -5.01 -18.58
N ASP A 125 -6.74 -4.74 -19.41
CA ASP A 125 -5.94 -5.75 -20.12
C ASP A 125 -4.69 -6.20 -19.35
N GLY A 126 -4.40 -5.61 -18.19
CA GLY A 126 -3.27 -5.98 -17.35
C GLY A 126 -3.60 -7.03 -16.29
N ASP A 127 -2.69 -7.21 -15.34
CA ASP A 127 -2.80 -8.28 -14.36
C ASP A 127 -3.90 -8.06 -13.34
N TRP A 128 -4.55 -9.15 -12.95
CA TRP A 128 -5.46 -9.18 -11.81
C TRP A 128 -4.73 -8.82 -10.51
N GLY A 129 -5.48 -8.35 -9.52
CA GLY A 129 -4.97 -7.97 -8.21
C GLY A 129 -5.03 -6.47 -7.93
N TYR A 130 -4.18 -5.98 -7.04
CA TYR A 130 -4.21 -4.58 -6.61
C TYR A 130 -3.67 -3.64 -7.68
N LEU A 131 -4.43 -2.59 -8.00
CA LEU A 131 -4.07 -1.54 -8.93
C LEU A 131 -3.87 -0.21 -8.19
N ILE A 132 -2.93 0.60 -8.69
CA ILE A 132 -2.89 2.03 -8.36
C ILE A 132 -3.88 2.72 -9.29
N VAL A 133 -4.93 3.29 -8.72
CA VAL A 133 -5.96 4.00 -9.47
C VAL A 133 -5.61 5.48 -9.53
N THR A 134 -5.59 6.06 -10.72
CA THR A 134 -5.20 7.46 -10.96
C THR A 134 -6.29 8.23 -11.69
N HIS A 135 -6.25 9.55 -11.56
CA HIS A 135 -7.05 10.48 -12.35
C HIS A 135 -6.28 11.81 -12.48
N ASP A 136 -6.63 12.61 -13.47
CA ASP A 136 -6.04 13.94 -13.62
C ASP A 136 -6.62 14.93 -12.59
N ILE A 137 -5.76 15.47 -11.75
CA ILE A 137 -6.09 16.50 -10.76
C ILE A 137 -5.21 17.72 -11.04
N ALA A 138 -5.83 18.88 -11.24
CA ALA A 138 -5.13 20.14 -11.54
C ALA A 138 -4.13 20.04 -12.72
N GLY A 139 -4.42 19.19 -13.72
CA GLY A 139 -3.60 19.02 -14.91
C GLY A 139 -2.42 18.06 -14.78
N ALA A 140 -2.34 17.30 -13.67
CA ALA A 140 -1.37 16.23 -13.48
C ALA A 140 -2.08 14.92 -13.12
N THR A 141 -1.55 13.80 -13.58
CA THR A 141 -2.05 12.48 -13.19
C THR A 141 -1.63 12.18 -11.76
N GLU A 142 -2.61 12.04 -10.88
CA GLU A 142 -2.41 11.82 -9.44
C GLU A 142 -3.02 10.49 -8.99
N PRO A 143 -2.36 9.72 -8.11
CA PRO A 143 -2.95 8.53 -7.51
C PRO A 143 -4.12 8.89 -6.59
N LEU A 144 -5.29 8.32 -6.86
CA LEU A 144 -6.47 8.43 -6.00
C LEU A 144 -6.43 7.43 -4.85
N GLY A 145 -5.98 6.21 -5.12
CA GLY A 145 -5.96 5.14 -4.13
C GLY A 145 -5.72 3.76 -4.73
N VAL A 146 -6.16 2.74 -4.00
CA VAL A 146 -5.97 1.33 -4.36
C VAL A 146 -7.30 0.75 -4.84
N GLY A 147 -7.28 0.10 -5.99
CA GLY A 147 -8.36 -0.77 -6.45
C GLY A 147 -7.95 -2.24 -6.38
N LEU A 148 -8.90 -3.15 -6.27
CA LEU A 148 -8.69 -4.58 -6.49
C LEU A 148 -9.43 -4.96 -7.77
N TYR A 149 -8.69 -5.38 -8.79
CA TYR A 149 -9.27 -5.78 -10.06
C TYR A 149 -9.33 -7.31 -10.19
N THR A 150 -10.53 -7.83 -10.37
CA THR A 150 -10.79 -9.28 -10.53
C THR A 150 -12.00 -9.47 -11.42
N TYR A 151 -11.97 -10.46 -12.33
CA TYR A 151 -13.14 -10.85 -13.13
C TYR A 151 -13.83 -9.72 -13.92
N GLY A 152 -13.08 -8.71 -14.40
CA GLY A 152 -13.65 -7.57 -15.13
C GLY A 152 -14.23 -6.46 -14.25
N GLU A 153 -14.06 -6.57 -12.92
CA GLU A 153 -14.61 -5.65 -11.94
C GLU A 153 -13.49 -4.99 -11.13
N LEU A 154 -13.55 -3.66 -11.01
CA LEU A 154 -12.71 -2.84 -10.15
C LEU A 154 -13.43 -2.59 -8.82
N LYS A 155 -12.88 -3.15 -7.73
CA LYS A 155 -13.37 -2.92 -6.37
C LYS A 155 -12.55 -1.89 -5.64
N THR A 156 -13.16 -0.79 -5.23
CA THR A 156 -12.45 0.28 -4.53
C THR A 156 -12.01 -0.16 -3.13
N GLN A 157 -10.77 0.17 -2.77
CA GLN A 157 -10.22 -0.09 -1.44
C GLN A 157 -10.16 1.18 -0.58
N VAL A 158 -10.81 2.27 -1.03
CA VAL A 158 -10.94 3.51 -0.27
C VAL A 158 -11.76 3.24 1.00
N ALA A 159 -11.15 3.51 2.15
CA ALA A 159 -11.81 3.31 3.43
C ALA A 159 -13.08 4.16 3.55
N LYS A 160 -14.17 3.61 4.13
CA LYS A 160 -15.47 4.27 4.28
C LYS A 160 -15.39 5.72 4.80
N GLY A 161 -14.58 5.98 5.83
CA GLY A 161 -14.40 7.34 6.39
C GLY A 161 -13.69 8.35 5.46
N ARG A 162 -13.04 7.85 4.40
CA ARG A 162 -12.35 8.64 3.38
C ARG A 162 -13.14 8.78 2.08
N GLN A 163 -14.28 8.10 1.96
CA GLN A 163 -15.14 8.23 0.79
C GLN A 163 -15.73 9.64 0.70
N ARG A 164 -15.90 10.14 -0.52
CA ARG A 164 -16.39 11.48 -0.82
C ARG A 164 -17.34 11.44 -2.01
N GLU A 165 -18.48 12.09 -1.85
CA GLU A 165 -19.32 12.49 -2.98
C GLU A 165 -18.77 13.82 -3.52
N LEU A 166 -18.58 13.90 -4.84
CA LEU A 166 -18.00 15.05 -5.54
C LEU A 166 -18.97 15.69 -6.52
#